data_AF-A0A804ICX2-F1
#
_entry.id   AF-A0A804ICX2-F1
#
_cell.length_a   1.000
_cell.length_b   1.000
_cell.length_c   1.000
_cell.angle_alpha   90.00
_cell.angle_beta   90.00
_cell.angle_gamma   90.00
#
_symmetry.space_group_name_H-M   'P 1'
#
loop_
_entity.id
_entity.type
_entity.pdbx_description
1 polymer ?
#
loop_
_entity_poly.entity_id
_entity_poly.type
_entity_poly.pdbx_seq_one_letter_code
_entity_poly.pdbx_strand_id
1 'polypeptide(L)'
;MIFVDGIPLSTSQVQMVRGSEILAALLDHPAVLSSSDRLKGTPEKKVSSAERPPPGRLVYIFQSEYATVDPALVQLVGTDEATTCVGLVIRSRNTGITSVSHMDFPGVVDNGLAQMLSSIADNDEDSDEASFDVHLIGGFDDGPKRHPINATVSERKQKKEGFSLPLCSKLIEALHNSQQKFHLQTLCVLRHNTKLDSCGNACPIVSGFLVDTSSDSIMPASFDRSSRGPDEIVRRIRVSLSSDDSNWKGRLLDTYDTCHDRFEIAPCTWMSEWKSYASSLQQLSDSEFLLRCSTSPYAEAPDFVESQRRKWNYLIENPDWRHTFTGKKPRIFQRTDDGGWSKCA
;
A
#
# COMPACT_ATOMS: atom_id res chain seq x y z
N MET A 1 -19.17 5.98 -8.52
CA MET A 1 -20.33 5.53 -7.71
C MET A 1 -19.97 4.26 -6.96
N ILE A 2 -20.25 4.20 -5.65
CA ILE A 2 -19.96 3.03 -4.79
C ILE A 2 -21.23 2.18 -4.66
N PHE A 3 -21.08 0.86 -4.78
CA PHE A 3 -22.09 -0.15 -4.59
C PHE A 3 -21.70 -1.05 -3.41
N VAL A 4 -22.66 -1.40 -2.57
CA VAL A 4 -22.49 -2.38 -1.48
C VAL A 4 -23.61 -3.40 -1.62
N ASP A 5 -23.26 -4.69 -1.69
CA ASP A 5 -24.21 -5.78 -1.91
C ASP A 5 -25.09 -5.56 -3.17
N GLY A 6 -24.48 -5.03 -4.24
CA GLY A 6 -25.14 -4.71 -5.49
C GLY A 6 -26.03 -3.47 -5.48
N ILE A 7 -26.20 -2.80 -4.33
CA ILE A 7 -27.04 -1.61 -4.17
C ILE A 7 -26.16 -0.35 -4.22
N PRO A 8 -26.49 0.66 -5.05
CA PRO A 8 -25.75 1.92 -5.06
C PRO A 8 -25.93 2.62 -3.70
N LEU A 9 -24.83 3.11 -3.14
CA LEU A 9 -24.86 3.85 -1.89
C LEU A 9 -25.65 5.16 -2.10
N SER A 10 -26.88 5.21 -1.56
CA SER A 10 -27.77 6.37 -1.72
C SER A 10 -27.33 7.52 -0.81
N THR A 11 -26.54 8.44 -1.35
CA THR A 11 -26.25 9.73 -0.69
C THR A 11 -27.27 10.79 -1.16
N SER A 12 -28.50 10.72 -0.67
CA SER A 12 -29.51 11.73 -0.99
C SER A 12 -29.33 12.98 -0.13
N GLN A 13 -29.16 14.12 -0.82
CA GLN A 13 -29.17 15.52 -0.35
C GLN A 13 -27.98 15.99 0.51
N VAL A 14 -26.88 16.41 -0.13
CA VAL A 14 -26.17 17.70 0.06
C VAL A 14 -25.01 17.76 -0.96
N GLN A 15 -24.78 18.93 -1.55
CA GLN A 15 -23.61 19.24 -2.36
C GLN A 15 -22.35 19.11 -1.48
N MET A 16 -21.47 18.15 -1.79
CA MET A 16 -20.26 17.76 -1.05
C MET A 16 -20.49 16.98 0.27
N VAL A 17 -20.92 15.72 0.16
CA VAL A 17 -20.77 14.75 1.26
C VAL A 17 -19.27 14.52 1.49
N ARG A 18 -18.80 14.67 2.73
CA ARG A 18 -17.38 14.47 3.05
C ARG A 18 -17.06 12.97 3.02
N GLY A 19 -15.88 12.59 2.53
CA GLY A 19 -15.43 11.19 2.51
C GLY A 19 -15.53 10.49 3.87
N SER A 20 -15.34 11.23 4.96
CA SER A 20 -15.50 10.74 6.34
C SER A 20 -16.94 10.33 6.70
N GLU A 21 -17.95 11.00 6.16
CA GLU A 21 -19.37 10.68 6.41
C GLU A 21 -19.78 9.41 5.67
N ILE A 22 -19.33 9.28 4.41
CA ILE A 22 -19.51 8.07 3.61
C ILE A 22 -18.79 6.90 4.28
N LEU A 23 -17.54 7.10 4.72
CA LEU A 23 -16.77 6.08 5.43
C LEU A 23 -17.47 5.62 6.71
N ALA A 24 -18.03 6.54 7.50
CA ALA A 24 -18.77 6.20 8.71
C ALA A 24 -19.97 5.30 8.39
N ALA A 25 -20.78 5.67 7.40
CA ALA A 25 -21.93 4.89 6.96
C ALA A 25 -21.54 3.50 6.43
N LEU A 26 -20.44 3.41 5.65
CA LEU A 26 -19.93 2.15 5.13
C LEU A 26 -19.46 1.22 6.25
N LEU A 27 -18.75 1.75 7.24
CA LEU A 27 -18.27 0.95 8.37
C LEU A 27 -19.42 0.46 9.27
N ASP A 28 -20.61 1.10 9.26
CA ASP A 28 -21.80 0.61 9.95
C ASP A 28 -22.66 -0.34 9.09
N HIS A 29 -22.31 -0.53 7.82
CA HIS A 29 -23.09 -1.36 6.90
C HIS A 29 -22.93 -2.87 7.21
N PRO A 30 -24.03 -3.63 7.36
CA PRO A 30 -23.95 -5.06 7.73
C PRO A 30 -23.13 -5.93 6.78
N ALA A 31 -23.23 -5.71 5.46
CA ALA A 31 -22.43 -6.45 4.48
C ALA A 31 -20.92 -6.16 4.62
N VAL A 32 -20.55 -4.93 4.96
CA VAL A 32 -19.16 -4.52 5.18
C VAL A 32 -18.62 -5.17 6.46
N LEU A 33 -19.39 -5.13 7.55
CA LEU A 33 -19.06 -5.83 8.79
C LEU A 33 -18.81 -7.32 8.55
N SER A 34 -19.75 -8.00 7.87
CA SER A 34 -19.64 -9.42 7.53
C SER A 34 -18.40 -9.71 6.68
N SER A 35 -18.12 -8.91 5.66
CA SER A 35 -16.92 -9.09 4.81
C SER A 35 -15.61 -8.93 5.60
N SER A 36 -15.56 -7.97 6.53
CA SER A 36 -14.41 -7.71 7.38
C SER A 36 -14.17 -8.86 8.37
N ASP A 37 -15.24 -9.40 8.94
CA ASP A 37 -15.16 -10.55 9.85
C ASP A 37 -14.72 -11.83 9.12
N ARG A 38 -15.16 -12.05 7.88
CA ARG A 38 -14.66 -13.14 7.04
C ARG A 38 -13.17 -13.02 6.76
N LEU A 39 -12.68 -11.82 6.42
CA LEU A 39 -11.25 -11.59 6.18
C LEU A 39 -10.44 -11.88 7.44
N LYS A 40 -10.85 -11.32 8.59
CA LYS A 40 -10.17 -11.54 9.89
C LYS A 40 -10.21 -12.99 10.36
N GLY A 41 -11.26 -13.73 10.03
CA GLY A 41 -11.41 -15.15 10.33
C GLY A 41 -10.61 -16.07 9.40
N THR A 42 -10.09 -15.54 8.30
CA THR A 42 -9.27 -16.31 7.34
C THR A 42 -7.84 -16.45 7.89
N PRO A 43 -7.24 -17.65 7.88
CA PRO A 43 -5.87 -17.84 8.33
C PRO A 43 -4.88 -16.98 7.53
N GLU A 44 -3.92 -16.36 8.24
CA GLU A 44 -2.84 -15.62 7.59
C GLU A 44 -1.93 -16.57 6.79
N LYS A 45 -1.72 -16.23 5.51
CA LYS A 45 -0.76 -16.92 4.65
C LYS A 45 0.64 -16.33 4.85
N LYS A 46 1.57 -17.16 5.28
CA LYS A 46 2.99 -16.81 5.34
C LYS A 46 3.62 -17.08 3.98
N VAL A 47 4.13 -16.05 3.34
CA VAL A 47 4.74 -16.15 2.00
C VAL A 47 6.25 -16.19 2.15
N SER A 48 6.87 -17.23 1.60
CA SER A 48 8.32 -17.33 1.47
C SER A 48 8.70 -17.86 0.09
N SER A 49 9.83 -17.40 -0.44
CA SER A 49 10.38 -17.92 -1.70
C SER A 49 10.95 -19.33 -1.58
N ALA A 50 11.00 -19.89 -0.36
CA ALA A 50 11.45 -21.26 -0.09
C ALA A 50 10.32 -22.31 -0.17
N GLU A 51 9.05 -21.89 -0.26
CA GLU A 51 7.94 -22.83 -0.44
C GLU A 51 8.03 -23.51 -1.81
N ARG A 52 7.66 -24.81 -1.90
CA ARG A 52 7.66 -25.58 -3.15
C ARG A 52 6.27 -26.19 -3.42
N PRO A 53 5.66 -25.94 -4.60
CA PRO A 53 6.14 -25.03 -5.63
C PRO A 53 6.24 -23.59 -5.07
N PRO A 54 7.18 -22.77 -5.58
CA PRO A 54 7.27 -21.36 -5.21
C PRO A 54 5.89 -20.71 -5.33
N PRO A 55 5.54 -19.72 -4.49
CA PRO A 55 4.32 -18.96 -4.66
C PRO A 55 4.29 -18.43 -6.10
N GLY A 56 3.37 -18.97 -6.90
CA GLY A 56 3.37 -18.81 -8.34
C GLY A 56 3.40 -17.34 -8.73
N ARG A 57 4.33 -17.02 -9.64
CA ARG A 57 4.45 -15.72 -10.33
C ARG A 57 4.08 -14.52 -9.43
N LEU A 58 4.67 -14.45 -8.23
CA LEU A 58 4.34 -13.42 -7.24
C LEU A 58 4.80 -12.03 -7.70
N VAL A 59 3.96 -11.03 -7.43
CA VAL A 59 4.29 -9.60 -7.46
C VAL A 59 4.04 -9.02 -6.07
N TYR A 60 5.12 -8.67 -5.37
CA TYR A 60 5.04 -7.94 -4.11
C TYR A 60 5.19 -6.44 -4.38
N ILE A 61 4.39 -5.59 -3.74
CA ILE A 61 4.51 -4.13 -3.79
C ILE A 61 4.85 -3.55 -2.41
N PHE A 62 5.70 -2.53 -2.37
CA PHE A 62 5.99 -1.77 -1.16
C PHE A 62 5.01 -0.61 -0.97
N GLN A 63 5.08 0.00 0.21
CA GLN A 63 4.51 1.31 0.49
C GLN A 63 4.75 2.32 -0.66
N SER A 64 3.74 3.11 -0.97
CA SER A 64 3.69 4.09 -2.07
C SER A 64 3.81 3.51 -3.48
N GLU A 65 3.91 2.19 -3.65
CA GLU A 65 3.93 1.54 -4.96
C GLU A 65 2.52 1.05 -5.37
N TYR A 66 2.37 0.79 -6.66
CA TYR A 66 1.26 0.01 -7.21
C TYR A 66 1.75 -0.94 -8.31
N ALA A 67 0.94 -1.95 -8.59
CA ALA A 67 1.11 -2.83 -9.74
C ALA A 67 -0.27 -3.21 -10.27
N THR A 68 -0.41 -3.21 -11.60
CA THR A 68 -1.53 -3.83 -12.29
C THR A 68 -1.06 -5.15 -12.84
N VAL A 69 -1.87 -6.19 -12.68
CA VAL A 69 -1.46 -7.55 -13.01
C VAL A 69 -2.54 -8.25 -13.82
N ASP A 70 -2.12 -8.95 -14.86
CA ASP A 70 -2.95 -9.83 -15.66
C ASP A 70 -3.00 -11.21 -14.98
N PRO A 71 -4.18 -11.79 -14.71
CA PRO A 71 -4.30 -13.14 -14.15
C PRO A 71 -3.62 -14.23 -15.01
N ALA A 72 -3.42 -14.01 -16.31
CA ALA A 72 -2.64 -14.90 -17.17
C ALA A 72 -1.13 -14.84 -16.89
N LEU A 73 -0.65 -13.75 -16.28
CA LEU A 73 0.78 -13.49 -16.05
C LEU A 73 1.19 -13.53 -14.57
N VAL A 74 0.28 -13.28 -13.65
CA VAL A 74 0.59 -13.18 -12.22
C VAL A 74 -0.48 -13.92 -11.48
N GLN A 75 -0.10 -14.92 -10.68
CA GLN A 75 -1.06 -15.65 -9.86
C GLN A 75 -1.34 -14.90 -8.55
N LEU A 76 -0.30 -14.32 -7.96
CA LEU A 76 -0.36 -13.74 -6.63
C LEU A 76 0.18 -12.31 -6.66
N VAL A 77 -0.57 -11.37 -6.11
CA VAL A 77 -0.13 -9.99 -5.88
C VAL A 77 -0.47 -9.56 -4.47
N GLY A 78 0.44 -8.86 -3.78
CA GLY A 78 0.18 -8.48 -2.40
C GLY A 78 1.19 -7.51 -1.80
N THR A 79 0.91 -7.15 -0.55
CA THR A 79 1.70 -6.23 0.26
C THR A 79 1.55 -6.57 1.73
N ASP A 80 2.55 -6.23 2.54
CA ASP A 80 2.46 -6.20 4.00
C ASP A 80 3.03 -4.90 4.57
N GLU A 81 3.33 -4.89 5.87
CA GLU A 81 3.85 -3.74 6.61
C GLU A 81 2.88 -2.52 6.66
N ALA A 82 1.60 -2.73 6.37
CA ALA A 82 0.56 -1.70 6.44
C ALA A 82 0.11 -1.50 7.90
N THR A 83 0.77 -0.57 8.60
CA THR A 83 0.34 -0.11 9.91
C THR A 83 -0.74 0.96 9.77
N THR A 84 -0.36 2.22 9.55
CA THR A 84 -1.28 3.33 9.30
C THR A 84 -1.70 3.45 7.84
N CYS A 85 -0.95 2.78 6.96
CA CYS A 85 -1.19 2.74 5.52
C CYS A 85 -2.37 1.83 5.18
N VAL A 86 -2.92 1.97 3.97
CA VAL A 86 -4.06 1.19 3.49
C VAL A 86 -3.73 0.64 2.10
N GLY A 87 -3.86 -0.67 1.92
CA GLY A 87 -3.84 -1.24 0.59
C GLY A 87 -5.20 -1.11 -0.10
N LEU A 88 -5.17 -0.73 -1.37
CA LEU A 88 -6.35 -0.64 -2.24
C LEU A 88 -6.20 -1.66 -3.36
N VAL A 89 -7.22 -2.50 -3.53
CA VAL A 89 -7.36 -3.43 -4.66
C VAL A 89 -8.50 -2.95 -5.54
N ILE A 90 -8.27 -2.89 -6.85
CA ILE A 90 -9.27 -2.62 -7.88
C ILE A 90 -9.16 -3.72 -8.93
N ARG A 91 -10.22 -4.52 -9.08
CA ARG A 91 -10.26 -5.62 -10.04
C ARG A 91 -11.35 -5.39 -11.08
N SER A 92 -11.01 -5.45 -12.35
CA SER A 92 -12.00 -5.43 -13.43
C SER A 92 -12.87 -6.68 -13.35
N ARG A 93 -14.19 -6.50 -13.28
CA ARG A 93 -15.15 -7.61 -13.28
C ARG A 93 -15.30 -8.27 -14.65
N ASN A 94 -14.85 -7.59 -15.71
CA ASN A 94 -14.90 -8.07 -17.08
C ASN A 94 -13.69 -8.95 -17.42
N THR A 95 -12.49 -8.47 -17.09
CA THR A 95 -11.23 -9.10 -17.51
C THR A 95 -10.49 -9.83 -16.38
N GLY A 96 -10.80 -9.54 -15.12
CA GLY A 96 -10.04 -10.03 -13.97
C GLY A 96 -8.68 -9.35 -13.78
N ILE A 97 -8.31 -8.39 -14.63
CA ILE A 97 -7.12 -7.57 -14.43
C ILE A 97 -7.24 -6.83 -13.10
N THR A 98 -6.20 -6.95 -12.29
CA THR A 98 -6.21 -6.51 -10.89
C THR A 98 -5.10 -5.51 -10.65
N SER A 99 -5.43 -4.32 -10.16
CA SER A 99 -4.45 -3.35 -9.68
C SER A 99 -4.46 -3.32 -8.16
N VAL A 100 -3.27 -3.40 -7.55
CA VAL A 100 -3.06 -3.33 -6.10
C VAL A 100 -2.11 -2.18 -5.83
N SER A 101 -2.44 -1.34 -4.84
CA SER A 101 -1.55 -0.30 -4.35
C SER A 101 -1.43 -0.35 -2.84
N HIS A 102 -0.33 0.19 -2.32
CA HIS A 102 -0.12 0.43 -0.89
C HIS A 102 -0.07 1.94 -0.65
N MET A 103 -1.19 2.52 -0.25
CA MET A 103 -1.30 3.97 -0.05
C MET A 103 -0.94 4.36 1.39
N ASP A 104 -0.17 5.43 1.54
CA ASP A 104 0.42 5.85 2.82
C ASP A 104 0.05 7.28 3.24
N PHE A 105 -0.41 8.11 2.30
CA PHE A 105 -0.78 9.50 2.58
C PHE A 105 -1.93 9.99 1.69
N PRO A 106 -2.89 10.79 2.21
CA PRO A 106 -4.02 11.31 1.42
C PRO A 106 -3.64 12.01 0.10
N GLY A 107 -2.48 12.66 0.06
CA GLY A 107 -2.02 13.42 -1.10
C GLY A 107 -1.65 12.59 -2.33
N VAL A 108 -1.49 11.26 -2.21
CA VAL A 108 -1.25 10.38 -3.37
C VAL A 108 -2.53 9.75 -3.92
N VAL A 109 -3.65 9.82 -3.20
CA VAL A 109 -4.85 9.03 -3.47
C VAL A 109 -5.47 9.35 -4.83
N ASP A 110 -5.67 10.63 -5.17
CA ASP A 110 -6.40 11.00 -6.39
C ASP A 110 -5.64 10.57 -7.65
N ASN A 111 -4.34 10.90 -7.75
CA ASN A 111 -3.52 10.48 -8.87
C ASN A 111 -3.25 8.97 -8.84
N GLY A 112 -3.08 8.38 -7.66
CA GLY A 112 -2.88 6.94 -7.51
C GLY A 112 -4.07 6.14 -8.03
N LEU A 113 -5.30 6.53 -7.66
CA LEU A 113 -6.52 5.94 -8.19
C LEU A 113 -6.61 6.11 -9.72
N ALA A 114 -6.28 7.29 -10.24
CA ALA A 114 -6.25 7.53 -11.68
C ALA A 114 -5.22 6.65 -12.40
N GLN A 115 -4.02 6.47 -11.82
CA GLN A 115 -2.98 5.58 -12.35
C GLN A 115 -3.44 4.13 -12.40
N MET A 116 -4.05 3.63 -11.32
CA MET A 116 -4.57 2.27 -11.26
C MET A 116 -5.67 2.03 -12.31
N LEU A 117 -6.63 2.95 -12.42
CA LEU A 117 -7.73 2.85 -13.39
C LEU A 117 -7.25 2.92 -14.84
N SER A 118 -6.34 3.86 -15.16
CA SER A 118 -5.74 3.98 -16.49
C SER A 118 -5.02 2.69 -16.87
N SER A 119 -4.23 2.14 -15.94
CA SER A 119 -3.47 0.92 -16.18
C SER A 119 -4.35 -0.30 -16.38
N ILE A 120 -5.52 -0.38 -15.75
CA ILE A 120 -6.51 -1.44 -16.04
C ILE A 120 -7.14 -1.21 -17.43
N ALA A 121 -7.53 0.02 -17.76
CA ALA A 121 -8.16 0.36 -19.04
C ALA A 121 -7.24 0.14 -20.25
N ASP A 122 -5.94 0.40 -20.12
CA ASP A 122 -4.94 0.11 -21.17
C ASP A 122 -4.86 -1.39 -21.51
N ASN A 123 -5.47 -2.25 -20.68
CA ASN A 123 -5.53 -3.70 -20.86
C ASN A 123 -6.99 -4.20 -21.08
N ASP A 124 -7.97 -3.31 -21.32
CA ASP A 124 -9.38 -3.65 -21.53
C ASP A 124 -9.95 -2.94 -22.78
N GLU A 125 -10.29 -3.70 -23.83
CA GLU A 125 -10.76 -3.15 -25.11
C GLU A 125 -12.22 -2.63 -25.07
N ASP A 126 -13.02 -3.00 -24.04
CA ASP A 126 -14.45 -2.67 -23.92
C ASP A 126 -14.74 -1.77 -22.69
N SER A 127 -14.18 -0.54 -22.67
CA SER A 127 -14.09 0.29 -21.46
C SER A 127 -15.35 1.07 -21.02
N ASP A 128 -16.37 1.20 -21.86
CA ASP A 128 -17.43 2.22 -21.67
C ASP A 128 -18.44 1.90 -20.54
N GLU A 129 -18.47 0.66 -20.02
CA GLU A 129 -19.26 0.27 -18.85
C GLU A 129 -18.46 -0.48 -17.77
N ALA A 130 -17.17 -0.21 -17.64
CA ALA A 130 -16.31 -0.92 -16.70
C ALA A 130 -16.84 -0.83 -15.25
N SER A 131 -16.93 -1.98 -14.60
CA SER A 131 -17.26 -2.10 -13.18
C SER A 131 -16.15 -2.85 -12.46
N PHE A 132 -15.88 -2.44 -11.23
CA PHE A 132 -14.71 -2.91 -10.49
C PHE A 132 -15.10 -3.44 -9.12
N ASP A 133 -14.54 -4.58 -8.75
CA ASP A 133 -14.54 -5.05 -7.37
C ASP A 133 -13.42 -4.33 -6.60
N VAL A 134 -13.74 -3.87 -5.38
CA VAL A 134 -12.86 -3.00 -4.58
C VAL A 134 -12.68 -3.54 -3.17
N HIS A 135 -11.43 -3.56 -2.72
CA HIS A 135 -11.06 -3.95 -1.35
C HIS A 135 -10.13 -2.91 -0.73
N LEU A 136 -10.43 -2.48 0.50
CA LEU A 136 -9.59 -1.60 1.31
C LEU A 136 -9.23 -2.34 2.60
N ILE A 137 -7.93 -2.55 2.82
CA ILE A 137 -7.40 -3.36 3.93
C ILE A 137 -6.17 -2.65 4.51
N GLY A 138 -6.10 -2.54 5.83
CA GLY A 138 -5.02 -1.86 6.53
C GLY A 138 -5.54 -0.67 7.33
N GLY A 139 -4.63 0.12 7.89
CA GLY A 139 -4.98 1.18 8.83
C GLY A 139 -5.60 0.64 10.12
N PHE A 140 -5.57 1.43 11.18
CA PHE A 140 -6.25 1.11 12.44
C PHE A 140 -6.63 2.42 13.13
N ASP A 141 -7.30 2.37 14.28
CA ASP A 141 -7.59 3.56 15.07
C ASP A 141 -6.31 4.05 15.78
N ASP A 142 -5.47 4.77 15.03
CA ASP A 142 -4.16 5.27 15.45
C ASP A 142 -4.20 6.70 16.03
N GLY A 143 -5.39 7.29 16.11
CA GLY A 143 -5.62 8.55 16.81
C GLY A 143 -5.34 8.42 18.32
N PRO A 144 -4.70 9.41 18.98
CA PRO A 144 -4.35 9.30 20.38
C PRO A 144 -5.58 9.39 21.28
N LYS A 145 -5.57 8.55 22.32
CA LYS A 145 -6.61 8.52 23.37
C LYS A 145 -6.63 9.78 24.26
N ARG A 146 -5.60 10.64 24.21
CA ARG A 146 -5.49 11.87 25.04
C ARG A 146 -4.83 13.03 24.28
N HIS A 147 -5.33 14.25 24.52
CA HIS A 147 -4.84 15.48 23.92
C HIS A 147 -3.44 15.86 24.45
N PRO A 148 -2.44 16.07 23.59
CA PRO A 148 -1.20 16.73 24.00
C PRO A 148 -1.44 18.24 24.09
N ILE A 149 -1.06 18.84 25.23
CA ILE A 149 -1.32 20.26 25.55
C ILE A 149 -0.46 21.21 24.69
N ASN A 150 0.61 20.72 24.04
CA ASN A 150 1.67 21.55 23.41
C ASN A 150 2.03 21.17 21.94
N ALA A 151 1.06 21.06 21.01
CA ALA A 151 1.36 20.91 19.57
C ALA A 151 0.97 22.17 18.76
N THR A 152 1.51 22.36 17.55
CA THR A 152 1.07 23.44 16.62
C THR A 152 -0.31 23.11 16.00
N VAL A 153 -1.04 24.06 15.39
CA VAL A 153 -2.42 23.83 14.92
C VAL A 153 -2.53 22.73 13.85
N SER A 154 -1.57 22.63 12.92
CA SER A 154 -1.49 21.58 11.90
C SER A 154 -1.13 20.22 12.51
N GLU A 155 -0.12 20.18 13.39
CA GLU A 155 0.24 18.99 14.14
C GLU A 155 -0.89 18.54 15.08
N ARG A 156 -1.67 19.47 15.65
CA ARG A 156 -2.84 19.17 16.47
C ARG A 156 -3.92 18.48 15.66
N LYS A 157 -4.15 18.86 14.40
CA LYS A 157 -5.18 18.23 13.57
C LYS A 157 -4.79 16.80 13.19
N GLN A 158 -3.56 16.61 12.68
CA GLN A 158 -3.03 15.29 12.34
C GLN A 158 -2.84 14.40 13.58
N LYS A 159 -2.34 14.95 14.69
CA LYS A 159 -2.27 14.22 15.98
C LYS A 159 -3.65 14.00 16.61
N LYS A 160 -4.75 14.61 16.18
CA LYS A 160 -6.07 14.33 16.78
C LYS A 160 -6.82 13.24 16.03
N GLU A 161 -6.59 13.13 14.72
CA GLU A 161 -7.26 12.19 13.83
C GLU A 161 -6.42 10.94 13.52
N GLY A 162 -5.13 10.94 13.86
CA GLY A 162 -4.20 9.89 13.42
C GLY A 162 -3.86 10.04 11.93
N PHE A 163 -3.19 9.04 11.38
CA PHE A 163 -2.83 8.93 9.96
C PHE A 163 -3.85 8.10 9.18
N SER A 164 -4.44 7.07 9.79
CA SER A 164 -5.32 6.12 9.08
C SER A 164 -6.67 6.74 8.70
N LEU A 165 -7.31 7.49 9.60
CA LEU A 165 -8.64 8.06 9.35
C LEU A 165 -8.64 9.08 8.19
N PRO A 166 -7.70 10.05 8.11
CA PRO A 166 -7.60 10.93 6.95
C PRO A 166 -7.39 10.17 5.64
N LEU A 167 -6.54 9.14 5.63
CA LEU A 167 -6.27 8.31 4.45
C LEU A 167 -7.51 7.54 4.00
N CYS A 168 -8.17 6.83 4.92
CA CYS A 168 -9.41 6.10 4.64
C CYS A 168 -10.50 7.03 4.12
N SER A 169 -10.66 8.21 4.73
CA SER A 169 -11.66 9.19 4.31
C SER A 169 -11.41 9.67 2.87
N LYS A 170 -10.14 9.94 2.54
CA LYS A 170 -9.75 10.40 1.20
C LYS A 170 -9.91 9.30 0.13
N LEU A 171 -9.59 8.05 0.46
CA LEU A 171 -9.83 6.89 -0.41
C LEU A 171 -11.32 6.76 -0.78
N ILE A 172 -12.20 6.80 0.24
CA ILE A 172 -13.64 6.72 0.02
C ILE A 172 -14.16 7.92 -0.79
N GLU A 173 -13.66 9.12 -0.50
CA GLU A 173 -13.99 10.33 -1.27
C GLU A 173 -13.62 10.18 -2.76
N ALA A 174 -12.41 9.68 -3.05
CA ALA A 174 -11.94 9.52 -4.43
C ALA A 174 -12.76 8.46 -5.20
N LEU A 175 -13.07 7.33 -4.57
CA LEU A 175 -13.94 6.30 -5.15
C LEU A 175 -15.37 6.80 -5.40
N HIS A 176 -15.91 7.59 -4.46
CA HIS A 176 -17.24 8.17 -4.59
C HIS A 176 -17.32 9.18 -5.74
N ASN A 177 -16.31 10.05 -5.85
CA ASN A 177 -16.27 11.13 -6.84
C ASN A 177 -15.90 10.66 -8.26
N SER A 178 -15.35 9.45 -8.39
CA SER A 178 -15.07 8.85 -9.70
C SER A 178 -16.36 8.41 -10.42
N GLN A 179 -16.35 8.53 -11.75
CA GLN A 179 -17.46 8.17 -12.63
C GLN A 179 -17.63 6.64 -12.76
N GLN A 180 -16.61 5.87 -12.39
CA GLN A 180 -16.61 4.41 -12.48
C GLN A 180 -17.55 3.77 -11.43
N LYS A 181 -17.98 2.53 -11.69
CA LYS A 181 -18.82 1.74 -10.77
C LYS A 181 -17.92 0.86 -9.89
N PHE A 182 -17.90 1.11 -8.59
CA PHE A 182 -17.09 0.36 -7.62
C PHE A 182 -17.98 -0.49 -6.71
N HIS A 183 -17.86 -1.80 -6.80
CA HIS A 183 -18.49 -2.76 -5.91
C HIS A 183 -17.56 -3.02 -4.73
N LEU A 184 -17.91 -2.46 -3.56
CA LEU A 184 -17.11 -2.62 -2.36
C LEU A 184 -17.29 -4.03 -1.80
N GLN A 185 -16.26 -4.86 -1.97
CA GLN A 185 -16.25 -6.24 -1.53
C GLN A 185 -15.68 -6.40 -0.12
N THR A 186 -14.73 -5.55 0.28
CA THR A 186 -14.13 -5.58 1.61
C THR A 186 -13.70 -4.19 2.05
N LEU A 187 -14.06 -3.80 3.28
CA LEU A 187 -13.58 -2.59 3.95
C LEU A 187 -13.17 -2.93 5.38
N CYS A 188 -11.95 -3.44 5.51
CA CYS A 188 -11.34 -3.83 6.78
C CYS A 188 -10.29 -2.80 7.18
N VAL A 189 -10.76 -1.65 7.65
CA VAL A 189 -9.95 -0.50 8.07
C VAL A 189 -10.43 0.06 9.42
N LEU A 190 -9.61 0.89 10.07
CA LEU A 190 -9.96 1.58 11.33
C LEU A 190 -10.53 0.59 12.37
N ARG A 191 -11.67 0.89 13.01
CA ARG A 191 -12.35 0.01 13.97
C ARG A 191 -12.54 -1.44 13.53
N HIS A 192 -12.63 -1.73 12.23
CA HIS A 192 -12.73 -3.11 11.74
C HIS A 192 -11.40 -3.84 11.74
N ASN A 193 -10.29 -3.11 11.69
CA ASN A 193 -8.93 -3.61 11.69
C ASN A 193 -8.15 -3.26 12.96
N THR A 194 -8.79 -2.73 14.02
CA THR A 194 -8.12 -2.40 15.30
C THR A 194 -8.21 -3.55 16.29
N LYS A 195 -7.08 -3.92 16.90
CA LYS A 195 -7.02 -4.69 18.16
C LYS A 195 -6.21 -3.93 19.21
N LEU A 196 -6.36 -4.32 20.47
CA LEU A 196 -5.49 -3.87 21.55
C LEU A 196 -4.45 -4.95 21.85
N ASP A 197 -3.18 -4.55 21.97
CA ASP A 197 -2.13 -5.42 22.47
C ASP A 197 -2.25 -5.63 24.00
N SER A 198 -1.36 -6.45 24.57
CA SER A 198 -1.30 -6.71 26.02
C SER A 198 -1.01 -5.47 26.87
N CYS A 199 -0.48 -4.41 26.27
CA CYS A 199 -0.17 -3.14 26.92
C CYS A 199 -1.28 -2.09 26.73
N GLY A 200 -2.36 -2.42 26.00
CA GLY A 200 -3.48 -1.53 25.71
C GLY A 200 -3.23 -0.55 24.57
N ASN A 201 -2.16 -0.74 23.78
CA ASN A 201 -1.91 0.01 22.56
C ASN A 201 -2.78 -0.52 21.42
N ALA A 202 -3.30 0.40 20.60
CA ALA A 202 -4.00 0.02 19.38
C ALA A 202 -2.98 -0.43 18.32
N CYS A 203 -3.30 -1.52 17.61
CA CYS A 203 -2.50 -2.05 16.51
C CYS A 203 -3.41 -2.69 15.45
N PRO A 204 -2.94 -2.87 14.20
CA PRO A 204 -3.73 -3.51 13.15
C PRO A 204 -3.94 -5.00 13.43
N ILE A 205 -5.10 -5.53 13.05
CA ILE A 205 -5.40 -6.96 13.02
C ILE A 205 -4.72 -7.59 11.79
N VAL A 206 -4.96 -6.99 10.63
CA VAL A 206 -4.41 -7.37 9.32
C VAL A 206 -3.47 -6.24 8.87
N SER A 207 -2.18 -6.54 8.78
CA SER A 207 -1.13 -5.61 8.31
C SER A 207 -0.61 -5.96 6.91
N GLY A 208 -1.13 -7.02 6.29
CA GLY A 208 -0.79 -7.44 4.95
C GLY A 208 -1.83 -8.38 4.37
N PHE A 209 -1.87 -8.46 3.05
CA PHE A 209 -2.79 -9.32 2.32
C PHE A 209 -2.20 -9.77 0.99
N LEU A 210 -2.81 -10.83 0.46
CA LEU A 210 -2.51 -11.41 -0.83
C LEU A 210 -3.81 -11.56 -1.61
N VAL A 211 -3.75 -11.27 -2.90
CA VAL A 211 -4.82 -11.51 -3.87
C VAL A 211 -4.40 -12.66 -4.76
N ASP A 212 -5.23 -13.71 -4.83
CA ASP A 212 -5.16 -14.71 -5.89
C ASP A 212 -5.95 -14.19 -7.09
N THR A 213 -5.23 -13.85 -8.15
CA THR A 213 -5.80 -13.20 -9.34
C THR A 213 -6.70 -14.14 -10.15
N SER A 214 -6.54 -15.45 -9.99
CA SER A 214 -7.32 -16.46 -10.72
C SER A 214 -8.67 -16.70 -10.06
N SER A 215 -8.71 -16.71 -8.73
CA SER A 215 -9.93 -17.00 -7.95
C SER A 215 -10.59 -15.76 -7.36
N ASP A 216 -9.99 -14.58 -7.49
CA ASP A 216 -10.41 -13.35 -6.80
C ASP A 216 -10.48 -13.50 -5.27
N SER A 217 -9.60 -14.35 -4.72
CA SER A 217 -9.56 -14.59 -3.27
C SER A 217 -8.60 -13.62 -2.62
N ILE A 218 -9.04 -12.95 -1.56
CA ILE A 218 -8.18 -12.14 -0.70
C ILE A 218 -8.04 -12.79 0.66
N MET A 219 -6.80 -12.91 1.13
CA MET A 219 -6.47 -13.47 2.44
C MET A 219 -5.44 -12.59 3.16
N PRO A 220 -5.47 -12.52 4.51
CA PRO A 220 -4.39 -11.93 5.28
C PRO A 220 -3.07 -12.62 4.93
N ALA A 221 -1.98 -11.87 4.86
CA ALA A 221 -0.68 -12.41 4.51
C ALA A 221 0.48 -11.66 5.16
N SER A 222 1.56 -12.38 5.40
CA SER A 222 2.86 -11.85 5.83
C SER A 222 3.95 -12.35 4.89
N PHE A 223 4.93 -11.51 4.57
CA PHE A 223 5.98 -11.82 3.60
C PHE A 223 7.32 -11.86 4.31
N ASP A 224 8.08 -12.92 4.12
CA ASP A 224 9.45 -12.92 4.57
C ASP A 224 10.34 -12.07 3.65
N ARG A 225 11.56 -11.77 4.09
CA ARG A 225 12.52 -10.99 3.31
C ARG A 225 12.79 -11.58 1.91
N SER A 226 12.71 -12.89 1.74
CA SER A 226 13.00 -13.55 0.47
C SER A 226 11.92 -13.32 -0.59
N SER A 227 10.71 -12.96 -0.18
CA SER A 227 9.53 -12.77 -1.04
C SER A 227 9.21 -11.30 -1.35
N ARG A 228 9.87 -10.34 -0.69
CA ARG A 228 9.72 -8.88 -0.94
C ARG A 228 10.61 -8.36 -2.08
N GLY A 229 11.16 -9.25 -2.91
CA GLY A 229 11.99 -8.92 -4.06
C GLY A 229 11.19 -8.48 -5.30
N PRO A 230 11.87 -8.05 -6.38
CA PRO A 230 13.31 -7.82 -6.49
C PRO A 230 13.73 -6.47 -5.90
N ASP A 231 15.05 -6.29 -5.72
CA ASP A 231 15.70 -5.01 -5.39
C ASP A 231 15.12 -4.25 -4.17
N GLU A 232 14.71 -5.02 -3.15
CA GLU A 232 14.06 -4.58 -1.90
C GLU A 232 14.59 -3.24 -1.38
N ILE A 233 15.92 -3.11 -1.25
CA ILE A 233 16.56 -1.93 -0.67
C ILE A 233 16.38 -0.68 -1.56
N VAL A 234 16.57 -0.80 -2.87
CA VAL A 234 16.43 0.35 -3.79
C VAL A 234 14.98 0.82 -3.87
N ARG A 235 14.03 -0.12 -3.86
CA ARG A 235 12.59 0.20 -3.82
C ARG A 235 12.22 0.91 -2.53
N ARG A 236 12.65 0.41 -1.37
CA ARG A 236 12.46 1.08 -0.07
C ARG A 236 13.11 2.48 -0.03
N ILE A 237 14.25 2.68 -0.70
CA ILE A 237 14.87 4.01 -0.85
C ILE A 237 13.94 4.93 -1.66
N ARG A 238 13.37 4.46 -2.77
CA ARG A 238 12.40 5.24 -3.56
C ARG A 238 11.23 5.71 -2.69
N VAL A 239 10.67 4.85 -1.84
CA VAL A 239 9.60 5.23 -0.91
C VAL A 239 9.99 6.44 -0.06
N SER A 240 11.20 6.44 0.50
CA SER A 240 11.63 7.51 1.42
C SER A 240 12.09 8.79 0.74
N LEU A 241 12.57 8.73 -0.51
CA LEU A 241 13.27 9.84 -1.15
C LEU A 241 12.56 10.39 -2.39
N SER A 242 11.54 9.69 -2.90
CA SER A 242 10.79 10.14 -4.07
C SER A 242 9.94 11.38 -3.82
N SER A 243 9.62 11.69 -2.56
CA SER A 243 8.84 12.88 -2.19
C SER A 243 9.48 14.20 -2.65
N ASP A 244 10.81 14.23 -2.72
CA ASP A 244 11.59 15.40 -3.16
C ASP A 244 11.74 15.47 -4.70
N ASP A 245 11.40 14.39 -5.41
CA ASP A 245 11.47 14.31 -6.86
C ASP A 245 10.12 14.77 -7.48
N SER A 246 10.18 15.86 -8.23
CA SER A 246 9.02 16.44 -8.91
C SER A 246 8.27 15.46 -9.84
N ASN A 247 8.94 14.43 -10.35
CA ASN A 247 8.30 13.42 -11.21
C ASN A 247 7.33 12.50 -10.46
N TRP A 248 7.50 12.38 -9.14
CA TRP A 248 6.73 11.48 -8.27
C TRP A 248 5.78 12.21 -7.34
N LYS A 249 5.80 13.55 -7.33
CA LYS A 249 4.98 14.35 -6.43
C LYS A 249 3.49 14.03 -6.57
N GLY A 250 2.91 13.53 -5.48
CA GLY A 250 1.49 13.18 -5.39
C GLY A 250 1.09 11.98 -6.23
N ARG A 251 2.04 11.14 -6.65
CA ARG A 251 1.79 9.93 -7.47
C ARG A 251 2.25 8.70 -6.72
N LEU A 252 1.68 7.54 -7.08
CA LEU A 252 2.24 6.26 -6.68
C LEU A 252 3.44 5.92 -7.57
N LEU A 253 4.40 5.23 -6.97
CA LEU A 253 5.60 4.72 -7.62
C LEU A 253 5.24 3.55 -8.52
N ASP A 254 5.36 3.77 -9.82
CA ASP A 254 5.27 2.70 -10.81
C ASP A 254 6.55 1.85 -10.77
N THR A 255 6.35 0.52 -10.71
CA THR A 255 7.41 -0.46 -10.45
C THR A 255 7.27 -1.76 -11.24
N TYR A 256 6.11 -2.05 -11.82
CA TYR A 256 5.82 -3.32 -12.47
C TYR A 256 5.18 -3.09 -13.84
N ASP A 257 5.83 -3.60 -14.87
CA ASP A 257 5.38 -3.58 -16.25
C ASP A 257 4.60 -4.86 -16.53
N THR A 258 3.27 -4.73 -16.53
CA THR A 258 2.33 -5.84 -16.72
C THR A 258 2.53 -6.56 -18.04
N CYS A 259 2.70 -5.81 -19.13
CA CYS A 259 2.71 -6.39 -20.48
C CYS A 259 3.96 -7.21 -20.77
N HIS A 260 5.07 -6.92 -20.08
CA HIS A 260 6.33 -7.66 -20.24
C HIS A 260 6.68 -8.55 -19.04
N ASP A 261 5.80 -8.67 -18.04
CA ASP A 261 6.01 -9.41 -16.79
C ASP A 261 7.40 -9.16 -16.18
N ARG A 262 7.68 -7.89 -15.87
CA ARG A 262 8.98 -7.45 -15.35
C ARG A 262 8.85 -6.30 -14.36
N PHE A 263 9.79 -6.20 -13.43
CA PHE A 263 9.93 -5.01 -12.62
C PHE A 263 10.77 -3.97 -13.36
N GLU A 264 10.25 -2.75 -13.47
CA GLU A 264 10.97 -1.58 -13.97
C GLU A 264 11.10 -0.53 -12.86
N ILE A 265 12.22 -0.59 -12.15
CA ILE A 265 12.46 0.33 -11.04
C ILE A 265 13.00 1.62 -11.61
N ALA A 266 12.10 2.58 -11.81
CA ALA A 266 12.44 3.88 -12.37
C ALA A 266 13.43 4.64 -11.47
N PRO A 267 14.32 5.45 -12.06
CA PRO A 267 15.28 6.24 -11.31
C PRO A 267 14.61 7.17 -10.29
N CYS A 268 15.21 7.26 -9.11
CA CYS A 268 15.00 8.39 -8.20
C CYS A 268 16.35 9.07 -7.93
N THR A 269 16.30 10.37 -7.70
CA THR A 269 17.48 11.16 -7.36
C THR A 269 17.45 11.51 -5.88
N TRP A 270 18.61 11.47 -5.21
CA TRP A 270 18.74 11.96 -3.85
C TRP A 270 19.96 12.85 -3.68
N MET A 271 19.84 13.79 -2.76
CA MET A 271 20.89 14.75 -2.40
C MET A 271 21.93 14.12 -1.47
N SER A 272 23.19 14.57 -1.57
CA SER A 272 24.29 14.07 -0.73
C SER A 272 24.06 14.27 0.77
N GLU A 273 23.20 15.21 1.16
CA GLU A 273 22.81 15.47 2.55
C GLU A 273 22.08 14.29 3.22
N TRP A 274 21.43 13.44 2.41
CA TRP A 274 20.82 12.19 2.89
C TRP A 274 21.84 11.24 3.51
N LYS A 275 23.13 11.31 3.10
CA LYS A 275 24.21 10.56 3.76
C LYS A 275 24.36 10.97 5.22
N SER A 276 24.42 12.28 5.48
CA SER A 276 24.57 12.81 6.84
C SER A 276 23.35 12.48 7.70
N TYR A 277 22.15 12.62 7.12
CA TYR A 277 20.91 12.25 7.79
C TYR A 277 20.87 10.74 8.13
N ALA A 278 21.16 9.87 7.16
CA ALA A 278 21.23 8.42 7.36
C ALA A 278 22.26 8.04 8.43
N SER A 279 23.47 8.62 8.40
CA SER A 279 24.49 8.42 9.43
C SER A 279 24.00 8.83 10.82
N SER A 280 23.27 9.95 10.93
CA SER A 280 22.72 10.39 12.21
C SER A 280 21.66 9.44 12.76
N LEU A 281 20.83 8.86 11.90
CA LEU A 281 19.84 7.85 12.30
C LEU A 281 20.52 6.56 12.79
N GLN A 282 21.65 6.18 12.18
CA GLN A 282 22.37 4.97 12.61
C GLN A 282 22.93 5.05 14.03
N GLN A 283 23.17 6.25 14.56
CA GLN A 283 23.67 6.44 15.93
C GLN A 283 22.58 6.33 17.00
N LEU A 284 21.30 6.34 16.62
CA LEU A 284 20.18 6.22 17.56
C LEU A 284 20.08 4.79 18.10
N SER A 285 19.62 4.65 19.33
CA SER A 285 19.13 3.36 19.83
C SER A 285 17.89 2.90 19.05
N ASP A 286 17.56 1.61 19.10
CA ASP A 286 16.41 1.08 18.35
C ASP A 286 15.08 1.72 18.77
N SER A 287 14.91 2.05 20.06
CA SER A 287 13.71 2.73 20.56
C SER A 287 13.61 4.17 20.06
N GLU A 288 14.71 4.93 20.09
CA GLU A 288 14.76 6.30 19.55
C GLU A 288 14.56 6.31 18.04
N PHE A 289 15.15 5.34 17.34
CA PHE A 289 14.99 5.16 15.90
C PHE A 289 13.52 4.93 15.54
N LEU A 290 12.88 3.98 16.23
CA LEU A 290 11.48 3.61 16.01
C LEU A 290 10.55 4.80 16.24
N LEU A 291 10.72 5.52 17.35
CA LEU A 291 9.95 6.73 17.66
C LEU A 291 10.10 7.85 16.63
N ARG A 292 11.26 7.94 15.96
CA ARG A 292 11.55 8.98 14.98
C ARG A 292 11.14 8.62 13.55
N CYS A 293 11.17 7.34 13.21
CA CYS A 293 11.03 6.87 11.82
C CYS A 293 9.72 6.16 11.52
N SER A 294 8.89 5.84 12.52
CA SER A 294 7.59 5.19 12.34
C SER A 294 6.42 6.15 12.59
N THR A 295 5.34 6.00 11.83
CA THR A 295 4.04 6.67 12.08
C THR A 295 3.28 6.04 13.25
N SER A 296 3.58 4.78 13.58
CA SER A 296 2.97 4.01 14.67
C SER A 296 4.01 3.14 15.41
N PRO A 297 4.89 3.73 16.24
CA PRO A 297 6.04 3.05 16.85
C PRO A 297 5.71 1.79 17.66
N TYR A 298 4.48 1.67 18.18
CA TYR A 298 4.05 0.51 18.99
C TYR A 298 3.37 -0.59 18.16
N ALA A 299 3.16 -0.38 16.87
CA ALA A 299 2.44 -1.29 15.98
C ALA A 299 3.33 -1.87 14.87
N GLU A 300 4.60 -1.43 14.77
CA GLU A 300 5.54 -1.93 13.77
C GLU A 300 5.93 -3.39 14.00
N ALA A 301 6.27 -4.07 12.90
CA ALA A 301 6.77 -5.44 12.94
C ALA A 301 8.15 -5.52 13.62
N PRO A 302 8.52 -6.68 14.22
CA PRO A 302 9.79 -6.84 14.91
C PRO A 302 11.04 -6.56 14.05
N ASP A 303 10.95 -6.76 12.73
CA ASP A 303 12.03 -6.55 11.76
C ASP A 303 12.07 -5.12 11.19
N PHE A 304 11.19 -4.21 11.62
CA PHE A 304 11.12 -2.84 11.11
C PHE A 304 12.46 -2.11 11.24
N VAL A 305 13.04 -2.07 12.45
CA VAL A 305 14.28 -1.31 12.70
C VAL A 305 15.44 -1.89 11.88
N GLU A 306 15.59 -3.22 11.83
CA GLU A 306 16.61 -3.88 11.01
C GLU A 306 16.46 -3.51 9.53
N SER A 307 15.25 -3.61 8.99
CA SER A 307 14.94 -3.31 7.59
C SER A 307 15.24 -1.85 7.24
N GLN A 308 14.84 -0.92 8.11
CA GLN A 308 15.13 0.50 7.93
C GLN A 308 16.63 0.81 8.03
N ARG A 309 17.35 0.19 8.97
CA ARG A 309 18.81 0.37 9.08
C ARG A 309 19.56 -0.13 7.86
N ARG A 310 19.16 -1.27 7.27
CA ARG A 310 19.74 -1.76 6.00
C ARG A 310 19.56 -0.75 4.87
N LYS A 311 18.35 -0.18 4.74
CA LYS A 311 18.04 0.89 3.78
C LYS A 311 18.95 2.11 3.97
N TRP A 312 19.11 2.58 5.20
CA TRP A 312 19.96 3.74 5.49
C TRP A 312 21.45 3.46 5.29
N ASN A 313 21.94 2.25 5.62
CA ASN A 313 23.32 1.85 5.35
C ASN A 313 23.65 1.89 3.86
N TYR A 314 22.72 1.44 3.01
CA TYR A 314 22.90 1.53 1.56
C TYR A 314 23.12 2.98 1.09
N LEU A 315 22.37 3.96 1.63
CA LEU A 315 22.57 5.38 1.29
C LEU A 315 23.91 5.94 1.79
N ILE A 316 24.41 5.44 2.93
CA ILE A 316 25.73 5.83 3.45
C ILE A 316 26.84 5.35 2.51
N GLU A 317 26.72 4.13 2.01
CA GLU A 317 27.66 3.48 1.08
C GLU A 317 27.52 4.02 -0.35
N ASN A 318 26.31 4.40 -0.77
CA ASN A 318 25.98 4.84 -2.12
C ASN A 318 25.35 6.26 -2.12
N PRO A 319 26.10 7.30 -1.71
CA PRO A 319 25.54 8.64 -1.58
C PRO A 319 25.24 9.33 -2.91
N ASP A 320 25.89 8.93 -4.02
CA ASP A 320 25.52 9.38 -5.36
C ASP A 320 24.54 8.39 -5.99
N TRP A 321 23.31 8.84 -6.24
CA TRP A 321 22.24 8.05 -6.86
C TRP A 321 22.63 7.50 -8.24
N ARG A 322 23.59 8.13 -8.95
CA ARG A 322 24.07 7.70 -10.26
C ARG A 322 24.76 6.33 -10.22
N HIS A 323 25.27 5.91 -9.05
CA HIS A 323 25.79 4.55 -8.87
C HIS A 323 24.67 3.51 -8.83
N THR A 324 23.49 3.89 -8.35
CA THR A 324 22.32 3.00 -8.32
C THR A 324 21.58 2.99 -9.65
N PHE A 325 21.43 4.15 -10.28
CA PHE A 325 20.76 4.36 -11.57
C PHE A 325 21.73 4.93 -12.61
N THR A 326 22.62 4.08 -13.10
CA THR A 326 23.65 4.47 -14.08
C THR A 326 23.02 5.01 -15.35
N GLY A 327 23.45 6.21 -15.77
CA GLY A 327 22.90 6.88 -16.95
C GLY A 327 21.43 7.27 -16.82
N LYS A 328 20.88 7.36 -15.59
CA LYS A 328 19.46 7.62 -15.32
C LYS A 328 18.54 6.58 -16.01
N LYS A 329 19.02 5.35 -16.14
CA LYS A 329 18.23 4.23 -16.67
C LYS A 329 17.50 3.50 -15.53
N PRO A 330 16.30 2.96 -15.79
CA PRO A 330 15.61 2.10 -14.84
C PRO A 330 16.41 0.82 -14.56
N ARG A 331 16.19 0.20 -13.40
CA ARG A 331 16.72 -1.12 -13.08
C ARG A 331 15.65 -2.14 -13.42
N ILE A 332 15.92 -2.97 -14.42
CA ILE A 332 14.94 -3.90 -14.99
C ILE A 332 15.20 -5.30 -14.43
N PHE A 333 14.15 -6.00 -14.03
CA PHE A 333 14.23 -7.38 -13.57
C PHE A 333 13.21 -8.26 -14.29
N GLN A 334 13.67 -9.30 -14.97
CA GLN A 334 12.85 -10.26 -15.69
C GLN A 334 12.51 -11.45 -14.78
N ARG A 335 11.28 -11.97 -14.92
CA ARG A 335 10.88 -13.21 -14.25
C ARG A 335 11.72 -14.38 -14.76
N THR A 336 12.14 -15.25 -13.86
CA THR A 336 12.86 -16.50 -14.17
C THR A 336 11.89 -17.67 -14.25
N ASP A 337 12.31 -18.77 -14.88
CA ASP A 337 11.48 -19.98 -15.05
C ASP A 337 11.04 -20.62 -13.72
N ASP A 338 11.80 -20.40 -12.65
CA ASP A 338 11.47 -20.83 -11.28
C ASP A 338 10.53 -19.85 -10.54
N GLY A 339 10.04 -18.80 -11.22
CA GLY A 339 9.13 -17.80 -10.69
C GLY A 339 9.80 -16.64 -9.95
N GLY A 340 11.13 -16.69 -9.78
CA GLY A 340 11.93 -15.62 -9.18
C GLY A 340 12.18 -14.43 -10.11
N TRP A 341 13.15 -13.60 -9.74
CA TRP A 341 13.51 -12.37 -10.46
C TRP A 341 15.01 -12.29 -10.71
N SER A 342 15.40 -11.98 -11.94
CA SER A 342 16.80 -11.76 -12.33
C SER A 342 17.00 -10.36 -12.89
N LYS A 343 18.10 -9.70 -12.50
CA LYS A 343 18.41 -8.35 -12.99
C LYS A 343 18.88 -8.41 -14.45
N CYS A 344 18.27 -7.61 -15.32
CA CYS A 344 18.74 -7.41 -16.68
C CYS A 344 20.06 -6.63 -16.70
N ALA A 345 20.91 -6.94 -17.68
CA ALA A 345 22.24 -6.32 -17.84
C ALA A 345 22.20 -4.82 -18.14
#